data_AF-A0A316SIX7-F1
#
_entry.id   AF-A0A316SIX7-F1
#
_cell.length_a   1.000
_cell.length_b   1.000
_cell.length_c   1.000
_cell.angle_alpha   90.00
_cell.angle_beta   90.00
_cell.angle_gamma   90.00
#
_symmetry.space_group_name_H-M   'P 1'
#
loop_
_entity.id
_entity.type
_entity.pdbx_description
1 polymer ?
#
loop_
_entity_poly.entity_id
_entity_poly.type
_entity_poly.pdbx_seq_one_letter_code
_entity_poly.pdbx_strand_id
1 'polypeptide(L)'
;MSLAVDTTKRNKKYTIVYTIVALFCIALFVVNIVRYYYFGVLDPVALFFYAMIAWIVYLRCKPTYDIYVERKFLKIVKHTVFGTTKVYEIPYREIAGIFSYQPKLMRTIKFRYSYRLNSALDARTLWTLAWRRQFEGGSEANVRIYFKASKQVIDALSEKMPNRVNVPEEMADFNMLVKEGVIVNNKNIVQKAESQILEKPLEQIEAEEKAASDNGGKETGKAADK
;
A
#
# COMPACT_ATOMS: atom_id res chain seq x y z
N MET A 1 11.99 -5.25 -18.53
CA MET A 1 12.88 -4.93 -17.39
C MET A 1 12.14 -4.03 -16.43
N SER A 2 12.12 -4.37 -15.14
CA SER A 2 11.61 -3.51 -14.06
C SER A 2 12.57 -2.34 -13.83
N LEU A 3 12.03 -1.14 -13.67
CA LEU A 3 12.81 0.10 -13.51
C LEU A 3 13.32 0.25 -12.07
N ALA A 4 12.51 -0.19 -11.10
CA ALA A 4 12.90 -0.28 -9.70
C ALA A 4 12.28 -1.55 -9.09
N VAL A 5 13.03 -2.19 -8.20
CA VAL A 5 12.58 -3.34 -7.43
C VAL A 5 12.87 -3.06 -5.96
N ASP A 6 11.89 -3.30 -5.10
CA ASP A 6 12.07 -3.19 -3.67
C ASP A 6 11.43 -4.38 -2.96
N THR A 7 12.13 -4.88 -1.97
CA THR A 7 11.72 -6.03 -1.17
C THR A 7 11.39 -5.59 0.24
N THR A 8 10.66 -6.42 0.98
CA THR A 8 10.32 -6.11 2.37
C THR A 8 11.59 -6.08 3.23
N LYS A 9 11.93 -4.91 3.80
CA LYS A 9 13.07 -4.75 4.70
C LYS A 9 12.64 -4.96 6.15
N ARG A 10 13.27 -5.89 6.85
CA ARG A 10 13.06 -6.12 8.29
C ARG A 10 13.98 -5.23 9.10
N ASN A 11 13.42 -4.47 10.04
CA ASN A 11 14.17 -3.67 10.98
C ASN A 11 14.54 -4.52 12.22
N LYS A 12 15.82 -4.51 12.60
CA LYS A 12 16.35 -5.21 13.77
C LYS A 12 15.62 -4.80 15.06
N LYS A 13 15.36 -3.50 15.27
CA LYS A 13 14.69 -2.99 16.47
C LYS A 13 13.28 -3.59 16.63
N TYR A 14 12.49 -3.56 15.56
CA TYR A 14 11.13 -4.11 15.58
C TYR A 14 11.14 -5.62 15.71
N THR A 15 12.09 -6.29 15.06
CA THR A 15 12.27 -7.73 15.23
C THR A 15 12.51 -8.08 16.70
N ILE A 16 13.43 -7.39 17.38
CA ILE A 16 13.71 -7.59 18.81
C ILE A 16 12.45 -7.37 19.66
N VAL A 17 11.74 -6.26 19.46
CA VAL A 17 10.51 -5.95 20.22
C VAL A 17 9.45 -7.04 20.05
N TYR A 18 9.15 -7.43 18.81
CA TYR A 18 8.16 -8.47 18.53
C TYR A 18 8.59 -9.85 19.06
N THR A 19 9.88 -10.17 19.03
CA THR A 19 10.43 -11.40 19.64
C THR A 19 10.27 -11.39 21.16
N ILE A 20 10.58 -10.28 21.83
CA ILE A 20 10.40 -10.16 23.29
C ILE A 20 8.92 -10.34 23.68
N VAL A 21 8.01 -9.69 22.95
CA VAL A 21 6.56 -9.83 23.19
C VAL A 21 6.11 -11.28 22.98
N ALA A 22 6.58 -11.94 21.92
CA ALA A 22 6.26 -13.34 21.67
C ALA A 22 6.79 -14.27 22.78
N LEU A 23 8.03 -14.06 23.24
CA LEU A 23 8.62 -14.81 24.35
C LEU A 23 7.85 -14.59 25.66
N PHE A 24 7.41 -13.36 25.93
CA PHE A 24 6.60 -13.05 27.09
C PHE A 24 5.24 -13.77 27.06
N CYS A 25 4.55 -13.78 25.92
CA CYS A 25 3.31 -14.55 25.76
C CYS A 25 3.52 -16.06 25.97
N ILE A 26 4.64 -16.62 25.48
CA ILE A 26 4.98 -18.03 25.69
C ILE A 26 5.26 -18.31 27.17
N ALA A 27 5.99 -17.43 27.87
CA ALA A 27 6.26 -17.59 29.29
C ALA A 27 4.96 -17.59 30.12
N LEU A 28 4.03 -16.67 29.85
CA LEU A 28 2.72 -16.64 30.51
C LEU A 28 1.87 -17.88 30.22
N PHE A 29 1.97 -18.41 28.99
CA PHE A 29 1.33 -19.66 28.61
C PHE A 29 1.89 -20.85 29.42
N VAL A 30 3.21 -20.95 29.56
CA VAL A 30 3.87 -22.00 30.37
C VAL A 30 3.49 -21.88 31.84
N VAL A 31 3.46 -20.66 32.41
CA VAL A 31 3.02 -20.42 33.79
C VAL A 31 1.59 -20.93 34.02
N ASN A 32 0.69 -20.74 33.05
CA ASN A 32 -0.67 -21.26 33.16
C ASN A 32 -0.74 -22.79 33.13
N ILE A 33 0.08 -23.44 32.31
CA ILE A 33 0.19 -24.92 32.28
C ILE A 33 0.73 -25.44 33.62
N VAL A 34 1.78 -24.82 34.14
CA VAL A 34 2.37 -25.17 35.45
C VAL A 34 1.31 -25.00 36.55
N ARG A 35 0.58 -23.87 36.56
CA ARG A 35 -0.48 -23.64 37.55
C ARG A 35 -1.59 -24.68 37.48
N TYR A 36 -1.97 -25.10 36.27
CA TYR A 36 -2.92 -26.18 36.08
C TYR A 36 -2.42 -27.51 36.65
N TYR A 37 -1.15 -27.86 36.41
CA TYR A 37 -0.56 -29.11 36.89
C TYR A 37 -0.44 -29.17 38.42
N TYR A 38 0.04 -28.09 39.06
CA TYR A 38 0.31 -28.09 40.49
C TYR A 38 -0.90 -27.74 41.36
N PHE A 39 -1.80 -26.88 40.89
CA PHE A 39 -2.92 -26.37 41.68
C PHE A 39 -4.30 -26.81 41.14
N GLY A 40 -4.36 -27.48 39.99
CA GLY A 40 -5.63 -27.85 39.34
C GLY A 40 -6.42 -26.64 38.78
N VAL A 41 -5.86 -25.43 38.84
CA VAL A 41 -6.55 -24.19 38.43
C VAL A 41 -6.15 -23.80 37.02
N LEU A 42 -7.01 -24.13 36.06
CA LEU A 42 -6.93 -23.64 34.68
C LEU A 42 -7.63 -22.27 34.57
N ASP A 43 -6.97 -21.28 33.95
CA ASP A 43 -7.62 -20.04 33.52
C ASP A 43 -7.79 -20.04 32.00
N PRO A 44 -8.93 -20.52 31.48
CA PRO A 44 -9.14 -20.64 30.04
C PRO A 44 -9.24 -19.28 29.35
N VAL A 45 -9.69 -18.24 30.07
CA VAL A 45 -9.84 -16.90 29.54
C VAL A 45 -8.47 -16.29 29.28
N ALA A 46 -7.57 -16.36 30.27
CA ALA A 46 -6.20 -15.87 30.10
C ALA A 46 -5.47 -16.59 28.96
N LEU A 47 -5.62 -17.92 28.87
CA LEU A 47 -5.00 -18.75 27.84
C LEU A 47 -5.49 -18.39 26.43
N PHE A 48 -6.79 -18.14 26.27
CA PHE A 48 -7.35 -17.62 25.03
C PHE A 48 -6.75 -16.26 24.64
N PHE A 49 -6.64 -15.32 25.58
CA PHE A 49 -6.04 -14.02 25.32
C PHE A 49 -4.58 -14.11 24.89
N TYR A 50 -3.77 -14.95 25.53
CA TYR A 50 -2.37 -15.14 25.13
C TYR A 50 -2.23 -15.75 23.74
N ALA A 51 -3.04 -16.77 23.43
CA ALA A 51 -3.09 -17.36 22.11
C ALA A 51 -3.53 -16.34 21.05
N MET A 52 -4.54 -15.51 21.37
CA MET A 52 -5.03 -14.44 20.49
C MET A 52 -3.94 -13.40 20.21
N ILE A 53 -3.22 -12.93 21.25
CA ILE A 53 -2.13 -11.94 21.08
C ILE A 53 -1.00 -12.53 20.25
N ALA A 54 -0.56 -13.76 20.55
CA ALA A 54 0.48 -14.44 19.78
C ALA A 54 0.06 -14.60 18.30
N TRP A 55 -1.20 -14.94 18.05
CA TRP A 55 -1.77 -15.04 16.70
C TRP A 55 -1.77 -13.68 15.97
N ILE A 56 -2.19 -12.60 16.64
CA ILE A 56 -2.17 -11.25 16.07
C ILE A 56 -0.73 -10.82 15.73
N VAL A 57 0.22 -11.04 16.65
CA VAL A 57 1.65 -10.73 16.42
C VAL A 57 2.17 -11.49 15.21
N TYR A 58 1.87 -12.78 15.10
CA TYR A 58 2.24 -13.60 13.95
C TYR A 58 1.65 -13.05 12.64
N LEU A 59 0.34 -12.75 12.60
CA LEU A 59 -0.33 -12.19 11.43
C LEU A 59 0.24 -10.84 11.00
N ARG A 60 0.73 -10.02 11.94
CA ARG A 60 1.30 -8.69 11.68
C ARG A 60 2.75 -8.76 11.18
N CYS A 61 3.52 -9.77 11.59
CA CYS A 61 4.91 -9.94 11.20
C CYS A 61 5.09 -10.72 9.88
N LYS A 62 4.15 -11.62 9.58
CA LYS A 62 4.17 -12.51 8.41
C LYS A 62 4.23 -11.84 7.02
N PRO A 63 3.55 -10.70 6.74
CA PRO A 63 3.46 -10.18 5.38
C PRO A 63 4.84 -9.86 4.81
N THR A 64 5.21 -10.55 3.74
CA THR A 64 6.39 -10.26 2.92
C THR A 64 5.91 -10.01 1.51
N TYR A 65 6.48 -9.00 0.87
CA TYR A 65 6.07 -8.56 -0.45
C TYR A 65 7.23 -7.89 -1.17
N ASP A 66 7.19 -7.99 -2.48
CA ASP A 66 8.10 -7.32 -3.40
C ASP A 66 7.30 -6.38 -4.30
N ILE A 67 7.88 -5.23 -4.58
CA ILE A 67 7.32 -4.18 -5.41
C ILE A 67 8.20 -4.04 -6.64
N TYR A 68 7.58 -4.17 -7.80
CA TYR A 68 8.21 -4.00 -9.10
C TYR A 68 7.54 -2.83 -9.80
N VAL A 69 8.34 -1.80 -10.09
CA VAL A 69 7.92 -0.66 -10.92
C VAL A 69 8.19 -1.06 -12.36
N GLU A 70 7.15 -1.50 -13.08
CA GLU A 70 7.28 -1.90 -14.49
C GLU A 70 6.96 -0.75 -15.43
N ARG A 71 6.92 -1.03 -16.75
CA ARG A 71 6.67 0.01 -17.74
C ARG A 71 5.24 0.53 -17.73
N LYS A 72 4.27 -0.38 -17.69
CA LYS A 72 2.83 -0.07 -17.83
C LYS A 72 2.03 -0.20 -16.54
N PHE A 73 2.54 -0.94 -15.56
CA PHE A 73 1.84 -1.25 -14.33
C PHE A 73 2.81 -1.31 -13.15
N LEU A 74 2.27 -1.09 -11.95
CA LEU A 74 2.91 -1.39 -10.68
C LEU A 74 2.56 -2.84 -10.32
N LYS A 75 3.57 -3.69 -10.12
CA LYS A 75 3.37 -5.08 -9.72
C LYS A 75 3.78 -5.27 -8.27
N ILE A 76 2.85 -5.73 -7.45
CA ILE A 76 3.11 -6.07 -6.04
C ILE A 76 2.92 -7.57 -5.86
N VAL A 77 3.98 -8.28 -5.52
CA VAL A 77 3.96 -9.74 -5.29
C VAL A 77 3.94 -9.98 -3.79
N LYS A 78 2.89 -10.62 -3.28
CA LYS A 78 2.79 -11.04 -1.88
C LYS A 78 3.27 -12.47 -1.72
N HIS A 79 4.23 -12.64 -0.83
CA HIS A 79 4.73 -13.93 -0.37
C HIS A 79 4.04 -14.37 0.92
N THR A 80 3.69 -15.64 0.98
CA THR A 80 3.28 -16.34 2.20
C THR A 80 4.37 -17.34 2.58
N VAL A 81 4.30 -17.87 3.79
CA VAL A 81 5.21 -18.90 4.31
C VAL A 81 5.32 -20.14 3.39
N PHE A 82 4.33 -20.38 2.52
CA PHE A 82 4.31 -21.49 1.54
C PHE A 82 4.60 -21.07 0.09
N GLY A 83 5.12 -19.86 -0.15
CA GLY A 83 5.48 -19.36 -1.48
C GLY A 83 4.69 -18.13 -1.96
N THR A 84 4.77 -17.85 -3.26
CA THR A 84 4.06 -16.72 -3.90
C THR A 84 2.55 -16.95 -3.88
N THR A 85 1.80 -16.05 -3.25
CA THR A 85 0.36 -16.28 -3.02
C THR A 85 -0.52 -15.40 -3.88
N LYS A 86 -0.14 -14.13 -4.06
CA LYS A 86 -0.95 -13.17 -4.82
C LYS A 86 -0.07 -12.18 -5.54
N VAL A 87 -0.37 -11.96 -6.80
CA VAL A 87 0.23 -10.91 -7.63
C VAL A 87 -0.84 -9.86 -7.88
N TYR A 88 -0.51 -8.60 -7.59
CA TYR A 88 -1.35 -7.46 -7.91
C TYR A 88 -0.68 -6.68 -9.02
N GLU A 89 -1.28 -6.68 -10.22
CA GLU A 89 -0.81 -5.89 -11.35
C GLU A 89 -1.74 -4.69 -11.49
N ILE A 90 -1.16 -3.49 -11.37
CA ILE A 90 -1.88 -2.25 -11.16
C ILE A 90 -1.57 -1.26 -12.28
N PRO A 91 -2.47 -1.09 -13.27
CA PRO A 91 -2.25 -0.15 -14.36
C PRO A 91 -2.12 1.28 -13.83
N TYR A 92 -1.09 2.01 -14.26
CA TYR A 92 -0.85 3.39 -13.79
C TYR A 92 -2.03 4.32 -14.07
N ARG A 93 -2.76 4.08 -15.16
CA ARG A 93 -3.95 4.86 -15.53
C ARG A 93 -5.07 4.74 -14.49
N GLU A 94 -5.19 3.62 -13.79
CA GLU A 94 -6.27 3.35 -12.82
C GLU A 94 -5.95 3.90 -11.42
N ILE A 95 -4.69 4.23 -11.17
CA ILE A 95 -4.23 4.81 -9.92
C ILE A 95 -4.73 6.26 -9.83
N ALA A 96 -5.45 6.55 -8.75
CA ALA A 96 -5.92 7.89 -8.43
C ALA A 96 -4.86 8.68 -7.64
N GLY A 97 -4.13 8.02 -6.75
CA GLY A 97 -3.01 8.61 -6.04
C GLY A 97 -2.32 7.66 -5.06
N ILE A 98 -1.09 8.02 -4.71
CA ILE A 98 -0.27 7.42 -3.67
C ILE A 98 0.06 8.50 -2.66
N PHE A 99 -0.40 8.32 -1.43
CA PHE A 99 -0.23 9.29 -0.35
C PHE A 99 0.24 8.61 0.94
N SER A 100 0.85 9.39 1.83
CA SER A 100 1.29 8.88 3.12
C SER A 100 0.08 8.54 3.99
N TYR A 101 0.12 7.39 4.68
CA TYR A 101 -1.00 6.97 5.51
C TYR A 101 -1.17 7.89 6.71
N GLN A 102 -2.35 8.50 6.83
CA GLN A 102 -2.79 9.23 8.02
C GLN A 102 -4.06 8.57 8.59
N PRO A 103 -4.10 8.31 9.91
CA PRO A 103 -5.31 7.81 10.56
C PRO A 103 -6.35 8.93 10.64
N LYS A 104 -7.39 8.85 9.81
CA LYS A 104 -8.55 9.76 9.85
C LYS A 104 -9.83 8.95 10.06
N LEU A 105 -10.74 9.49 10.87
CA LEU A 105 -11.98 8.82 11.28
C LEU A 105 -13.00 8.76 10.14
N MET A 106 -13.10 9.85 9.38
CA MET A 106 -14.01 10.00 8.24
C MET A 106 -13.20 10.32 6.99
N ARG A 107 -13.48 9.61 5.89
CA ARG A 107 -12.93 9.90 4.56
C ARG A 107 -14.07 10.26 3.63
N THR A 108 -13.76 11.09 2.65
CA THR A 108 -14.70 11.47 1.57
C THR A 108 -15.09 10.25 0.75
N ILE A 109 -14.20 9.26 0.63
CA ILE A 109 -14.41 8.07 -0.21
C ILE A 109 -14.54 6.79 0.60
N LYS A 110 -15.57 6.01 0.23
CA LYS A 110 -15.78 4.66 0.75
C LYS A 110 -14.99 3.64 -0.08
N PHE A 111 -13.93 3.10 0.51
CA PHE A 111 -13.19 1.98 -0.06
C PHE A 111 -13.92 0.66 0.22
N ARG A 112 -14.28 -0.09 -0.83
CA ARG A 112 -14.92 -1.41 -0.69
C ARG A 112 -13.94 -2.48 -0.25
N TYR A 113 -12.71 -2.45 -0.77
CA TYR A 113 -11.67 -3.42 -0.43
C TYR A 113 -10.40 -2.74 0.08
N SER A 114 -9.79 -3.35 1.10
CA SER A 114 -8.54 -2.86 1.72
C SER A 114 -7.53 -4.00 1.82
N TYR A 115 -6.44 -3.89 1.06
CA TYR A 115 -5.35 -4.86 1.12
C TYR A 115 -4.21 -4.33 2.00
N ARG A 116 -3.90 -5.08 3.06
CA ARG A 116 -2.78 -4.77 3.97
C ARG A 116 -1.55 -5.56 3.53
N LEU A 117 -0.69 -4.90 2.75
CA LEU A 117 0.60 -5.40 2.29
C LEU A 117 1.72 -4.68 3.05
N ASN A 118 1.64 -4.67 4.38
CA ASN A 118 2.60 -4.02 5.23
C ASN A 118 3.01 -4.93 6.39
N SER A 119 4.31 -5.18 6.52
CA SER A 119 4.86 -5.87 7.69
C SER A 119 4.99 -4.90 8.86
N ALA A 120 4.70 -5.39 10.06
CA ALA A 120 5.04 -4.71 11.30
C ALA A 120 6.56 -4.67 11.57
N LEU A 121 7.32 -5.56 10.94
CA LEU A 121 8.78 -5.61 11.07
C LEU A 121 9.49 -4.56 10.20
N ASP A 122 8.79 -3.98 9.24
CA ASP A 122 9.34 -2.94 8.37
C ASP A 122 9.15 -1.56 9.02
N ALA A 123 10.17 -0.73 9.08
CA ALA A 123 10.12 0.59 9.72
C ALA A 123 9.91 1.76 8.75
N ARG A 124 9.80 1.48 7.45
CA ARG A 124 9.60 2.51 6.43
C ARG A 124 8.21 3.13 6.50
N THR A 125 8.10 4.31 5.89
CA THR A 125 6.84 5.06 5.74
C THR A 125 5.76 4.19 5.10
N LEU A 126 4.58 4.22 5.70
CA LEU A 126 3.41 3.52 5.18
C LEU A 126 2.72 4.40 4.14
N TRP A 127 2.62 3.87 2.93
CA TRP A 127 1.94 4.49 1.81
C TRP A 127 0.58 3.84 1.60
N THR A 128 -0.38 4.63 1.14
CA THR A 128 -1.69 4.19 0.70
C THR A 128 -1.79 4.45 -0.80
N LEU A 129 -1.93 3.36 -1.58
CA LEU A 129 -2.28 3.43 -2.99
C LEU A 129 -3.80 3.36 -3.10
N ALA A 130 -4.41 4.35 -3.72
CA ALA A 130 -5.82 4.38 -4.05
C ALA A 130 -6.01 4.16 -5.56
N TRP A 131 -6.83 3.17 -5.92
CA TRP A 131 -7.15 2.85 -7.31
C TRP A 131 -8.59 2.36 -7.44
N ARG A 132 -9.14 2.54 -8.63
CA ARG A 132 -10.45 2.00 -9.00
C ARG A 132 -10.20 0.73 -9.81
N ARG A 133 -10.59 -0.41 -9.26
CA ARG A 133 -10.39 -1.71 -9.90
C ARG A 133 -11.67 -2.14 -10.63
N GLN A 134 -11.52 -2.55 -11.88
CA GLN A 134 -12.55 -3.28 -12.61
C GLN A 134 -12.43 -4.78 -12.30
N PHE A 135 -13.55 -5.42 -11.98
CA PHE A 135 -13.62 -6.87 -11.76
C PHE A 135 -14.14 -7.57 -13.02
N GLU A 136 -13.82 -8.85 -13.18
CA GLU A 136 -14.23 -9.68 -14.33
C GLU A 136 -15.75 -9.69 -14.57
N GLY A 137 -16.55 -9.49 -13.53
CA GLY A 137 -18.01 -9.36 -13.62
C GLY A 137 -18.53 -7.96 -13.94
N GLY A 138 -17.70 -7.05 -14.48
CA GLY A 138 -18.08 -5.69 -14.87
C GLY A 138 -18.32 -4.72 -13.71
N SER A 139 -18.32 -5.19 -12.46
CA SER A 139 -18.42 -4.32 -11.29
C SER A 139 -17.11 -3.53 -11.10
N GLU A 140 -17.24 -2.25 -10.77
CA GLU A 140 -16.11 -1.40 -10.41
C GLU A 140 -16.11 -1.17 -8.90
N ALA A 141 -14.94 -1.17 -8.27
CA ALA A 141 -14.86 -0.78 -6.87
C ALA A 141 -13.60 0.01 -6.54
N ASN A 142 -13.77 0.88 -5.56
CA ASN A 142 -12.69 1.61 -4.92
C ASN A 142 -11.91 0.69 -4.01
N VAL A 143 -10.62 0.60 -4.27
CA VAL A 143 -9.71 -0.29 -3.55
C VAL A 143 -8.55 0.53 -3.03
N ARG A 144 -8.04 0.14 -1.86
CA ARG A 144 -6.78 0.67 -1.34
C ARG A 144 -5.80 -0.41 -0.98
N ILE A 145 -4.52 -0.13 -1.19
CA ILE A 145 -3.41 -0.98 -0.78
C ILE A 145 -2.51 -0.20 0.17
N TYR A 146 -2.30 -0.77 1.35
CA TYR A 146 -1.30 -0.28 2.29
C TYR A 146 0.01 -1.02 2.05
N PHE A 147 1.07 -0.29 1.74
CA PHE A 147 2.38 -0.87 1.48
C PHE A 147 3.49 0.05 1.97
N LYS A 148 4.67 -0.50 2.21
CA LYS A 148 5.86 0.31 2.51
C LYS A 148 6.84 0.15 1.36
N ALA A 149 7.44 1.25 0.95
CA ALA A 149 8.36 1.29 -0.16
C ALA A 149 9.60 2.12 0.20
N SER A 150 10.72 1.78 -0.43
CA SER A 150 11.94 2.57 -0.42
C SER A 150 11.75 3.88 -1.17
N LYS A 151 12.60 4.87 -0.86
CA LYS A 151 12.61 6.17 -1.55
C LYS A 151 12.79 6.01 -3.06
N GLN A 152 13.69 5.13 -3.49
CA GLN A 152 13.94 4.83 -4.91
C GLN A 152 12.67 4.40 -5.67
N VAL A 153 11.82 3.55 -5.06
CA VAL A 153 10.56 3.13 -5.69
C VAL A 153 9.55 4.27 -5.76
N ILE A 154 9.47 5.09 -4.71
CA ILE A 154 8.58 6.26 -4.70
C ILE A 154 9.04 7.29 -5.74
N ASP A 155 10.34 7.55 -5.85
CA ASP A 155 10.91 8.47 -6.83
C ASP A 155 10.65 7.97 -8.27
N ALA A 156 10.88 6.67 -8.54
CA ALA A 156 10.60 6.05 -9.84
C ALA A 156 9.10 6.06 -10.18
N LEU A 157 8.21 5.93 -9.18
CA LEU A 157 6.77 6.08 -9.38
C LEU A 157 6.39 7.53 -9.67
N SER A 158 7.03 8.49 -8.99
CA SER A 158 6.79 9.92 -9.19
C SER A 158 7.24 10.40 -10.56
N GLU A 159 8.32 9.85 -11.10
CA GLU A 159 8.78 10.13 -12.46
C GLU A 159 7.74 9.70 -13.51
N LYS A 160 7.05 8.59 -13.27
CA LYS A 160 6.02 8.07 -14.18
C LYS A 160 4.66 8.71 -14.04
N MET A 161 4.30 9.01 -12.82
CA MET A 161 3.00 9.57 -12.46
C MET A 161 3.25 10.83 -11.64
N PRO A 162 3.74 11.91 -12.28
CA PRO A 162 3.87 13.18 -11.61
C PRO A 162 2.51 13.62 -11.09
N ASN A 163 2.49 14.34 -9.99
CA ASN A 163 1.26 14.84 -9.36
C ASN A 163 0.26 13.76 -8.94
N ARG A 164 0.69 12.50 -8.84
CA ARG A 164 -0.10 11.39 -8.26
C ARG A 164 0.63 10.64 -7.16
N VAL A 165 1.93 10.88 -6.98
CA VAL A 165 2.77 10.19 -6.00
C VAL A 165 3.25 11.18 -4.96
N ASN A 166 3.18 10.79 -3.69
CA ASN A 166 3.43 11.67 -2.56
C ASN A 166 2.55 12.93 -2.56
N VAL A 167 1.29 12.75 -2.94
CA VAL A 167 0.30 13.83 -2.96
C VAL A 167 -0.49 13.89 -1.65
N PRO A 168 -1.13 15.03 -1.34
CA PRO A 168 -2.12 15.10 -0.28
C PRO A 168 -3.24 14.07 -0.49
N GLU A 169 -3.82 13.59 0.60
CA GLU A 169 -4.93 12.63 0.55
C GLU A 169 -6.14 13.20 -0.22
N GLU A 170 -6.39 14.50 -0.09
CA GLU A 170 -7.48 15.21 -0.77
C GLU A 170 -7.35 15.15 -2.30
N MET A 171 -6.12 15.18 -2.82
CA MET A 171 -5.85 15.03 -4.24
C MET A 171 -6.19 13.62 -4.73
N ALA A 172 -5.83 12.60 -3.95
CA ALA A 172 -6.16 11.22 -4.28
C ALA A 172 -7.67 10.98 -4.24
N ASP A 173 -8.37 11.56 -3.26
CA ASP A 173 -9.83 11.50 -3.16
C ASP A 173 -10.50 12.23 -4.34
N PHE A 174 -10.06 13.45 -4.67
CA PHE A 174 -10.56 14.18 -5.83
C PHE A 174 -10.43 13.37 -7.13
N ASN A 175 -9.24 12.79 -7.38
CA ASN A 175 -8.98 11.97 -8.55
C ASN A 175 -9.86 10.71 -8.61
N MET A 176 -10.19 10.12 -7.46
CA MET A 176 -11.11 9.00 -7.40
C MET A 176 -12.54 9.43 -7.71
N LEU A 177 -13.01 10.59 -7.23
CA LEU A 177 -14.34 11.13 -7.52
C LEU A 177 -14.50 11.49 -9.01
N VAL A 178 -13.45 12.03 -9.63
CA VAL A 178 -13.41 12.25 -11.09
C VAL A 178 -13.53 10.91 -11.84
N LYS A 179 -12.81 9.87 -11.37
CA LYS A 179 -12.88 8.51 -11.96
C LYS A 179 -14.21 7.81 -11.72
N GLU A 180 -14.90 8.12 -10.64
CA GLU A 180 -16.27 7.67 -10.37
C GLU A 180 -17.30 8.29 -11.32
N GLY A 181 -16.94 9.39 -11.98
CA GLY A 181 -17.88 10.19 -12.78
C GLY A 181 -18.78 11.09 -11.93
N VAL A 182 -18.51 11.23 -10.63
CA VAL A 182 -19.23 12.15 -9.73
C VAL A 182 -18.88 13.60 -10.07
N ILE A 183 -17.62 13.85 -10.42
CA ILE A 183 -17.13 15.16 -10.86
C ILE A 183 -16.98 15.13 -12.38
N VAL A 184 -17.49 16.17 -13.05
CA VAL A 184 -17.37 16.31 -14.50
C VAL A 184 -15.90 16.38 -14.89
N ASN A 185 -15.47 15.48 -15.77
CA ASN A 185 -14.10 15.39 -16.28
C ASN A 185 -13.82 16.50 -17.32
N ASN A 186 -13.93 17.76 -16.90
CA ASN A 186 -13.48 18.90 -17.69
C ASN A 186 -12.04 19.23 -17.30
N LYS A 187 -11.11 19.03 -18.24
CA LYS A 187 -9.66 19.19 -18.02
C LYS A 187 -9.30 20.50 -17.34
N ASN A 188 -9.90 21.62 -17.74
CA ASN A 188 -9.58 22.93 -17.17
C ASN A 188 -10.05 23.07 -15.71
N ILE A 189 -11.18 22.46 -15.36
CA ILE A 189 -11.73 22.49 -14.00
C ILE A 189 -10.92 21.57 -13.09
N VAL A 190 -10.57 20.38 -13.60
CA VAL A 190 -9.71 19.41 -12.92
C VAL A 190 -8.35 20.04 -12.64
N GLN A 191 -7.62 20.50 -13.66
CA GLN A 191 -6.30 21.09 -13.48
C GLN A 191 -6.30 22.31 -12.55
N LYS A 192 -7.36 23.13 -12.59
CA LYS A 192 -7.50 24.25 -11.65
C LYS A 192 -7.67 23.75 -10.21
N ALA A 193 -8.49 22.73 -9.97
CA ALA A 193 -8.63 22.11 -8.66
C ALA A 193 -7.32 21.44 -8.21
N GLU A 194 -6.62 20.75 -9.11
CA GLU A 194 -5.32 20.12 -8.83
C GLU A 194 -4.28 21.18 -8.43
N SER A 195 -4.23 22.32 -9.13
CA SER A 195 -3.32 23.43 -8.82
C SER A 195 -3.58 24.04 -7.44
N GLN A 196 -4.85 24.11 -7.03
CA GLN A 196 -5.25 24.59 -5.71
C GLN A 196 -4.87 23.60 -4.61
N ILE A 197 -5.08 22.30 -4.83
CA ILE A 197 -4.81 21.25 -3.82
C ILE A 197 -3.31 21.00 -3.67
N LEU A 198 -2.55 21.08 -4.77
CA LEU A 198 -1.10 20.87 -4.77
C LEU A 198 -0.31 22.15 -4.45
N GLU A 199 -0.98 23.31 -4.35
CA GLU A 199 -0.37 24.63 -4.17
C GLU A 199 0.72 24.92 -5.22
N LYS A 200 0.56 24.40 -6.44
CA LYS A 200 1.50 24.55 -7.56
C LYS A 200 0.90 25.43 -8.67
N PRO A 201 1.72 26.25 -9.37
CA PRO A 201 1.29 26.95 -10.57
C PRO A 201 0.80 25.97 -11.66
N LEU A 202 -0.27 26.33 -12.37
CA LEU A 202 -0.85 25.52 -13.44
C LEU A 202 0.17 25.13 -14.52
N GLU A 203 1.06 26.07 -14.87
CA GLU A 203 2.12 25.88 -15.86
C GLU A 203 3.12 24.78 -15.48
N GLN A 204 3.41 24.61 -14.19
CA GLN A 204 4.31 23.55 -13.70
C GLN A 204 3.63 22.18 -13.79
N ILE A 205 2.34 22.10 -13.48
CA ILE A 205 1.56 20.86 -13.59
C ILE A 205 1.50 20.41 -15.05
N GLU A 206 1.17 21.33 -15.97
CA GLU A 206 1.11 21.02 -17.40
C GLU A 206 2.47 20.60 -17.97
N ALA A 207 3.56 21.22 -17.53
CA ALA A 207 4.91 20.86 -17.96
C ALA A 207 5.31 19.46 -17.47
N GLU A 208 5.01 19.13 -16.20
CA GLU A 208 5.26 17.82 -15.62
C GLU A 208 4.42 16.71 -16.30
N GLU A 209 3.15 16.97 -16.58
CA GLU A 209 2.28 16.02 -17.31
C GLU A 209 2.75 15.79 -18.75
N LYS A 210 3.13 16.86 -19.47
CA LYS A 210 3.67 16.76 -20.83
C LYS A 210 4.98 15.97 -20.86
N ALA A 211 5.89 16.25 -19.92
CA ALA A 211 7.15 15.52 -19.80
C ALA A 211 6.94 14.02 -19.54
N ALA A 212 5.99 13.66 -18.68
CA ALA A 212 5.63 12.26 -18.43
C ALA A 212 4.99 11.59 -19.66
N SER A 213 4.14 12.31 -20.40
CA SER A 213 3.54 11.77 -21.64
C SER A 213 4.57 11.54 -22.75
N ASP A 214 5.55 12.44 -22.89
CA ASP A 214 6.61 12.35 -23.90
C ASP A 214 7.61 11.23 -23.60
N ASN A 215 7.97 11.03 -22.32
CA ASN A 215 8.77 9.88 -21.90
C ASN A 215 8.03 8.56 -22.11
N GLY A 216 6.71 8.52 -21.92
CA GLY A 216 5.87 7.37 -22.25
C GLY A 216 5.80 7.06 -23.76
N GLY A 217 5.86 8.09 -24.61
CA GLY A 217 5.80 7.97 -26.07
C GLY A 217 7.13 7.60 -26.75
N LYS A 218 8.28 8.06 -26.22
CA LYS A 218 9.60 7.70 -26.77
C LYS A 218 10.00 6.24 -26.49
N GLU A 219 9.50 5.64 -25.42
CA GLU A 219 9.81 4.25 -25.07
C GLU A 219 8.97 3.20 -25.81
N THR A 220 7.79 3.55 -26.33
CA THR A 220 6.94 2.65 -27.13
C THR A 220 7.43 2.50 -28.57
N GLY A 221 8.08 3.51 -29.14
CA GLY A 221 8.66 3.45 -30.50
C GLY A 221 9.87 2.52 -30.63
N LYS A 222 10.56 2.17 -29.53
CA LYS A 222 11.74 1.29 -29.54
C LYS A 222 11.44 -0.20 -29.37
N ALA A 223 10.18 -0.58 -29.13
CA ALA A 223 9.77 -1.97 -28.94
C ALA A 223 9.02 -2.57 -30.15
N ALA A 224 8.84 -1.79 -31.24
CA ALA A 224 8.21 -2.24 -32.48
C ALA A 224 9.22 -2.70 -33.55
N ASP A 225 10.52 -2.70 -33.23
CA ASP A 225 11.58 -3.06 -34.17
C ASP A 225 12.54 -4.05 -33.49
N LYS A 226 12.04 -5.28 -33.26
CA LYS A 226 12.81 -6.52 -33.04
C LYS A 226 11.90 -7.74 -33.00
#